data_AF-B1GAH7-F1
#
_entry.id   AF-B1GAH7-F1
#
_cell.length_a   1.000
_cell.length_b   1.000
_cell.length_c   1.000
_cell.angle_alpha   90.00
_cell.angle_beta   90.00
_cell.angle_gamma   90.00
#
_symmetry.space_group_name_H-M   'P 1'
#
loop_
_entity.id
_entity.type
_entity.pdbx_description
1 polymer ?
#
loop_
_entity_poly.entity_id
_entity_poly.type
_entity_poly.pdbx_seq_one_letter_code
_entity_poly.pdbx_strand_id
1 'polypeptide(L)'
;MPDGINEFTFYLALHPLRETGANYSQDSSAGFVARYVSEQTPVADHFTDAAEADITFLKTSVKLIAHSEPRDQLLSVPLVRVRRTATSGFEIDDSFVPPCLAIDASPVLHQRLRQLIDALQAKVNALYGFHREPTKNIIEFRSGDIASFWLLHTASAAFASLAHLYQHSALHPERLFQELLRLAGQLMTFSKGYALSDLPAYRHDDPGPGFARLDTILRDLLETVISTRYFAIALEEVRPSFHAGRLDSGKIDDKTMFYIAVSADMPTAELVEAVPARFKVGAPDDVDKLVLSAMPGVRLVYTPQVPPAIPVRPGACYFSFEPRGGLYERMLQAQSAMIYAPSGINDLQLELIAVTS
;
A
#
# COMPACT_ATOMS: atom_id res chain seq x y z
N MET A 1 10.69 9.62 37.47
CA MET A 1 10.64 8.25 36.92
C MET A 1 11.74 7.44 37.60
N PRO A 2 11.49 6.20 38.08
CA PRO A 2 12.56 5.29 38.51
C PRO A 2 13.63 5.11 37.43
N ASP A 3 14.90 4.94 37.83
CA ASP A 3 15.99 4.69 36.89
C ASP A 3 15.78 3.38 36.11
N GLY A 4 15.96 3.42 34.79
CA GLY A 4 15.86 2.26 33.90
C GLY A 4 14.51 2.08 33.16
N ILE A 5 13.49 2.88 33.47
CA ILE A 5 12.21 2.87 32.73
C ILE A 5 12.19 4.07 31.77
N ASN A 6 12.07 3.80 30.47
CA ASN A 6 12.08 4.83 29.43
C ASN A 6 10.68 5.28 28.97
N GLU A 7 9.63 4.53 29.33
CA GLU A 7 8.24 4.79 28.94
C GLU A 7 7.28 4.65 30.13
N PHE A 8 6.32 5.57 30.25
CA PHE A 8 5.32 5.58 31.31
C PHE A 8 3.93 5.85 30.74
N THR A 9 2.97 5.00 31.07
CA THR A 9 1.57 5.21 30.71
C THR A 9 0.81 5.84 31.89
N PHE A 10 0.07 6.90 31.60
CA PHE A 10 -0.89 7.49 32.52
C PHE A 10 -2.31 7.04 32.15
N TYR A 11 -3.11 6.82 33.18
CA TYR A 11 -4.47 6.32 33.09
C TYR A 11 -5.42 7.38 33.62
N LEU A 12 -6.55 7.56 32.94
CA LEU A 12 -7.68 8.27 33.51
C LEU A 12 -8.47 7.28 34.36
N ALA A 13 -8.64 7.58 35.65
CA ALA A 13 -9.30 6.69 36.60
C ALA A 13 -10.47 7.37 37.32
N LEU A 14 -11.47 6.56 37.67
CA LEU A 14 -12.63 6.97 38.45
C LEU A 14 -13.11 5.82 39.35
N HIS A 15 -13.74 6.15 40.48
CA HIS A 15 -14.28 5.14 41.38
C HIS A 15 -15.47 4.37 40.73
N PRO A 16 -15.53 3.04 40.87
CA PRO A 16 -16.70 2.29 40.40
C PRO A 16 -17.96 2.76 41.13
N LEU A 17 -19.11 2.67 40.45
CA LEU A 17 -20.39 2.91 41.10
C LEU A 17 -20.64 1.79 42.09
N ARG A 18 -20.83 2.12 43.37
CA ARG A 18 -21.12 1.17 44.43
C ARG A 18 -22.64 1.01 44.56
N GLU A 19 -23.11 -0.23 44.62
CA GLU A 19 -24.53 -0.53 44.87
C GLU A 19 -24.96 -0.13 46.29
N THR A 20 -24.02 -0.15 47.24
CA THR A 20 -24.22 0.24 48.64
C THR A 20 -23.21 1.29 49.08
N GLY A 21 -23.63 2.18 49.99
CA GLY A 21 -22.81 3.29 50.48
C GLY A 21 -22.89 4.55 49.62
N ALA A 22 -22.10 5.57 49.99
CA ALA A 22 -22.09 6.85 49.30
C ALA A 22 -21.23 6.79 48.01
N ASN A 23 -21.81 7.27 46.91
CA ASN A 23 -21.11 7.46 45.63
C ASN A 23 -20.62 8.90 45.42
N TYR A 24 -20.91 9.81 46.34
CA TYR A 24 -20.53 11.21 46.27
C TYR A 24 -19.90 11.70 47.57
N SER A 25 -19.07 12.75 47.48
CA SER A 25 -18.57 13.53 48.62
C SER A 25 -19.20 14.93 48.61
N GLN A 26 -19.56 15.46 49.77
CA GLN A 26 -19.95 16.88 49.92
C GLN A 26 -18.74 17.80 50.04
N ASP A 27 -17.61 17.27 50.50
CA ASP A 27 -16.37 18.02 50.65
C ASP A 27 -15.53 17.87 49.38
N SER A 28 -15.35 18.97 48.66
CA SER A 28 -14.50 19.05 47.46
C SER A 28 -13.02 18.98 47.79
N SER A 29 -12.63 19.24 49.05
CA SER A 29 -11.25 19.13 49.54
C SER A 29 -10.87 17.72 50.00
N ALA A 30 -11.85 16.82 50.16
CA ALA A 30 -11.64 15.42 50.55
C ALA A 30 -10.85 14.58 49.51
N GLY A 31 -10.54 15.16 48.35
CA GLY A 31 -9.73 14.51 47.31
C GLY A 31 -10.47 13.42 46.53
N PHE A 32 -9.72 12.48 45.96
CA PHE A 32 -10.24 11.42 45.08
C PHE A 32 -10.77 10.22 45.88
N VAL A 33 -11.85 10.41 46.64
CA VAL A 33 -12.41 9.41 47.59
C VAL A 33 -13.74 8.80 47.16
N ALA A 34 -14.48 9.47 46.26
CA ALA A 34 -15.78 9.04 45.77
C ALA A 34 -15.88 9.26 44.25
N ARG A 35 -16.89 8.67 43.61
CA ARG A 35 -17.13 8.78 42.16
C ARG A 35 -17.56 10.19 41.75
N TYR A 36 -18.33 10.85 42.63
CA TYR A 36 -18.84 12.20 42.40
C TYR A 36 -18.42 13.15 43.52
N VAL A 37 -18.35 14.44 43.20
CA VAL A 37 -18.28 15.54 44.15
C VAL A 37 -19.55 16.37 44.00
N SER A 38 -20.19 16.68 45.12
CA SER A 38 -21.38 17.54 45.17
C SER A 38 -20.96 18.99 44.97
N GLU A 39 -21.61 19.69 44.03
CA GLU A 39 -21.39 21.11 43.75
C GLU A 39 -22.74 21.81 43.70
N GLN A 40 -22.94 22.85 44.51
CA GLN A 40 -24.16 23.68 44.44
C GLN A 40 -23.95 24.77 43.40
N THR A 41 -24.90 24.89 42.47
CA THR A 41 -24.87 25.89 41.42
C THR A 41 -26.25 26.55 41.35
N PRO A 42 -26.34 27.89 41.39
CA PRO A 42 -27.58 28.60 41.13
C PRO A 42 -27.98 28.41 39.67
N VAL A 43 -29.25 28.05 39.44
CA VAL A 43 -29.80 27.79 38.11
C VAL A 43 -31.09 28.58 37.93
N ALA A 44 -31.17 29.31 36.82
CA ALA A 44 -32.36 30.05 36.42
C ALA A 44 -33.48 29.10 35.95
N ASP A 45 -34.73 29.49 36.20
CA ASP A 45 -35.89 28.85 35.59
C ASP A 45 -35.92 29.15 34.08
N HIS A 46 -36.11 28.13 33.26
CA HIS A 46 -36.16 28.25 31.80
C HIS A 46 -37.55 28.61 31.24
N PHE A 47 -38.60 28.54 32.05
CA PHE A 47 -40.00 28.70 31.64
C PHE A 47 -40.67 29.91 32.25
N THR A 48 -40.13 30.45 33.35
CA THR A 48 -40.68 31.61 34.04
C THR A 48 -39.59 32.60 34.43
N ASP A 49 -39.97 33.83 34.81
CA ASP A 49 -39.06 34.82 35.39
C ASP A 49 -38.88 34.62 36.91
N ALA A 50 -38.97 33.39 37.40
CA ALA A 50 -38.71 33.07 38.80
C ALA A 50 -37.24 33.31 39.16
N ALA A 51 -36.99 33.55 40.45
CA ALA A 51 -35.63 33.69 40.96
C ALA A 51 -34.83 32.38 40.76
N GLU A 52 -33.51 32.50 40.61
CA GLU A 52 -32.61 31.35 40.54
C GLU A 52 -32.73 30.49 41.81
N ALA A 53 -32.60 29.17 41.61
CA ALA A 53 -32.60 28.20 42.70
C ALA A 53 -31.24 27.48 42.77
N ASP A 54 -30.74 27.27 43.98
CA ASP A 54 -29.53 26.47 44.19
C ASP A 54 -29.84 24.99 43.94
N ILE A 55 -29.28 24.44 42.86
CA ILE A 55 -29.38 23.03 42.51
C ILE A 55 -28.06 22.34 42.84
N THR A 56 -28.16 21.18 43.49
CA THR A 56 -27.00 20.35 43.81
C THR A 56 -26.71 19.41 42.64
N PHE A 57 -25.57 19.61 41.98
CA PHE A 57 -25.08 18.77 40.89
C PHE A 57 -24.04 17.76 41.40
N LEU A 58 -23.98 16.62 40.72
CA LEU A 58 -22.95 15.60 40.92
C LEU A 58 -21.91 15.70 39.81
N LYS A 59 -20.73 16.22 40.14
CA LYS A 59 -19.61 16.32 39.22
C LYS A 59 -18.74 15.07 39.28
N THR A 60 -18.46 14.46 38.14
CA THR A 60 -17.61 13.25 38.08
C THR A 60 -16.20 13.58 38.56
N SER A 61 -15.72 12.82 39.55
CA SER A 61 -14.35 12.90 40.05
C SER A 61 -13.47 11.94 39.26
N VAL A 62 -12.49 12.49 38.54
CA VAL A 62 -11.50 11.73 37.76
C VAL A 62 -10.10 12.08 38.24
N LYS A 63 -9.21 11.09 38.23
CA LYS A 63 -7.79 11.26 38.59
C LYS A 63 -6.90 10.70 37.50
N LEU A 64 -5.84 11.43 37.17
CA LEU A 64 -4.74 10.90 36.37
C LEU A 64 -3.82 10.07 37.27
N ILE A 65 -3.61 8.80 36.93
CA ILE A 65 -2.85 7.84 37.74
C ILE A 65 -1.72 7.26 36.90
N ALA A 66 -0.50 7.23 37.43
CA ALA A 66 0.63 6.63 36.74
C ALA A 66 0.52 5.09 36.73
N HIS A 67 1.12 4.42 35.74
CA HIS A 67 1.15 2.95 35.66
C HIS A 67 1.67 2.27 36.95
N SER A 68 2.56 2.93 37.70
CA SER A 68 3.15 2.43 38.95
C SER A 68 2.25 2.56 40.18
N GLU A 69 1.18 3.35 40.10
CA GLU A 69 0.24 3.53 41.22
C GLU A 69 -0.82 2.41 41.23
N PRO A 70 -1.25 1.92 42.41
CA PRO A 70 -2.31 0.92 42.50
C PRO A 70 -3.64 1.39 41.90
N ARG A 71 -4.27 0.56 41.06
CA ARG A 71 -5.50 0.90 40.34
C ARG A 71 -6.58 -0.19 40.35
N ASP A 72 -6.36 -1.33 41.00
CA ASP A 72 -7.24 -2.50 40.91
C ASP A 72 -8.67 -2.26 41.42
N GLN A 73 -8.85 -1.27 42.29
CA GLN A 73 -10.16 -0.88 42.83
C GLN A 73 -10.84 0.25 42.04
N LEU A 74 -10.24 0.70 40.94
CA LEU A 74 -10.70 1.81 40.12
C LEU A 74 -11.13 1.32 38.74
N LEU A 75 -12.05 2.04 38.11
CA LEU A 75 -12.25 1.93 36.67
C LEU A 75 -11.22 2.84 36.01
N SER A 76 -10.43 2.31 35.09
CA SER A 76 -9.36 3.08 34.45
C SER A 76 -9.19 2.74 32.98
N VAL A 77 -8.86 3.75 32.18
CA VAL A 77 -8.48 3.60 30.77
C VAL A 77 -7.11 4.24 30.55
N PRO A 78 -6.20 3.60 29.79
CA PRO A 78 -4.93 4.22 29.46
C PRO A 78 -5.18 5.42 28.54
N LEU A 79 -4.58 6.56 28.87
CA LEU A 79 -4.85 7.84 28.22
C LEU A 79 -3.68 8.29 27.36
N VAL A 80 -2.47 8.28 27.93
CA VAL A 80 -1.28 8.82 27.28
C VAL A 80 -0.06 8.06 27.72
N ARG A 81 0.89 7.86 26.81
CA ARG A 81 2.23 7.37 27.12
C ARG A 81 3.24 8.48 26.94
N VAL A 82 4.16 8.57 27.88
CA VAL A 82 5.23 9.57 27.93
C VAL A 82 6.55 8.83 27.92
N ARG A 83 7.49 9.27 27.10
CA ARG A 83 8.84 8.72 27.04
C ARG A 83 9.88 9.74 27.52
N ARG A 84 10.98 9.22 28.07
CA ARG A 84 12.11 10.05 28.50
C ARG A 84 12.98 10.39 27.29
N THR A 85 13.34 11.65 27.14
CA THR A 85 14.23 12.10 26.06
C THR A 85 15.69 11.87 26.43
N ALA A 86 16.58 11.84 25.42
CA ALA A 86 18.03 11.75 25.63
C ALA A 86 18.59 12.93 26.45
N THR A 87 17.91 14.08 26.44
CA THR A 87 18.24 15.29 27.21
C THR A 87 17.62 15.31 28.60
N SER A 88 17.13 14.17 29.11
CA SER A 88 16.45 14.04 30.41
C SER A 88 15.12 14.82 30.53
N GLY A 89 14.51 15.21 29.40
CA GLY A 89 13.14 15.73 29.33
C GLY A 89 12.10 14.63 29.19
N PHE A 90 10.84 15.04 29.03
CA PHE A 90 9.71 14.15 28.77
C PHE A 90 8.95 14.61 27.53
N GLU A 91 8.52 13.66 26.71
CA GLU A 91 7.67 13.91 25.55
C GLU A 91 6.59 12.85 25.43
N ILE A 92 5.49 13.20 24.77
CA ILE A 92 4.41 12.23 24.48
C ILE A 92 4.96 11.22 23.47
N ASP A 93 4.63 9.96 23.68
CA ASP A 93 4.87 8.91 22.69
C ASP A 93 3.79 8.98 21.62
N ASP A 94 4.11 9.61 20.49
CA ASP A 94 3.24 9.74 19.32
C ASP A 94 2.97 8.40 18.61
N SER A 95 3.55 7.28 19.05
CA SER A 95 3.21 5.95 18.53
C SER A 95 2.11 5.25 19.34
N PHE A 96 1.77 5.79 20.50
CA PHE A 96 0.79 5.20 21.40
C PHE A 96 -0.64 5.35 20.86
N VAL A 97 -1.38 4.24 20.85
CA VAL A 97 -2.79 4.20 20.46
C VAL A 97 -3.61 3.78 21.69
N PRO A 98 -4.34 4.72 22.33
CA PRO A 98 -5.24 4.36 23.42
C PRO A 98 -6.49 3.62 22.93
N PRO A 99 -7.25 2.98 23.83
CA PRO A 99 -8.63 2.60 23.59
C PRO A 99 -9.44 3.83 23.19
N CYS A 100 -9.96 3.84 21.97
CA CYS A 100 -10.66 4.97 21.39
C CYS A 100 -12.05 4.55 20.92
N LEU A 101 -13.06 5.40 21.15
CA LEU A 101 -14.41 5.18 20.64
C LEU A 101 -14.60 5.65 19.19
N ALA A 102 -13.66 6.46 18.70
CA ALA A 102 -13.63 7.02 17.35
C ALA A 102 -12.22 6.89 16.76
N ILE A 103 -12.09 6.80 15.43
CA ILE A 103 -10.80 6.71 14.73
C ILE A 103 -10.00 8.01 14.89
N ASP A 104 -10.65 9.18 14.84
CA ASP A 104 -10.00 10.48 14.99
C ASP A 104 -9.51 10.79 16.41
N ALA A 105 -10.00 10.06 17.43
CA ALA A 105 -9.49 10.15 18.78
C ALA A 105 -8.03 9.65 18.92
N SER A 106 -7.52 8.90 17.92
CA SER A 106 -6.10 8.57 17.80
C SER A 106 -5.50 9.22 16.54
N PRO A 107 -4.65 10.26 16.70
CA PRO A 107 -3.97 10.89 15.58
C PRO A 107 -3.15 9.89 14.74
N VAL A 108 -2.56 8.89 15.41
CA VAL A 108 -1.76 7.82 14.80
C VAL A 108 -2.60 6.97 13.84
N LEU A 109 -3.77 6.52 14.28
CA LEU A 109 -4.67 5.73 13.43
C LEU A 109 -5.16 6.54 12.25
N HIS A 110 -5.55 7.79 12.48
CA HIS A 110 -6.01 8.69 11.44
C HIS A 110 -4.93 8.96 10.38
N GLN A 111 -3.68 9.20 10.80
CA GLN A 111 -2.55 9.40 9.90
C GLN A 111 -2.20 8.13 9.12
N ARG A 112 -2.17 6.96 9.75
CA ARG A 112 -1.90 5.68 9.07
C ARG A 112 -2.98 5.36 8.04
N LEU A 113 -4.26 5.57 8.40
CA LEU A 113 -5.37 5.42 7.47
C LEU A 113 -5.20 6.34 6.25
N ARG A 114 -4.83 7.61 6.47
CA ARG A 114 -4.57 8.54 5.36
C ARG A 114 -3.46 8.04 4.44
N GLN A 115 -2.32 7.63 5.01
CA GLN A 115 -1.19 7.13 4.24
C GLN A 115 -1.54 5.86 3.44
N LEU A 116 -2.34 4.97 4.02
CA LEU A 116 -2.80 3.77 3.33
C LEU A 116 -3.73 4.11 2.16
N ILE A 117 -4.66 5.06 2.33
CA ILE A 117 -5.53 5.55 1.27
C ILE A 117 -4.71 6.16 0.13
N ASP A 118 -3.72 7.00 0.45
CA ASP A 118 -2.83 7.61 -0.54
C ASP A 118 -2.01 6.54 -1.30
N ALA A 119 -1.50 5.53 -0.58
CA ALA A 119 -0.80 4.39 -1.18
C ALA A 119 -1.70 3.58 -2.11
N LEU A 120 -2.93 3.26 -1.68
CA LEU A 120 -3.91 2.54 -2.50
C LEU A 120 -4.26 3.33 -3.76
N GLN A 121 -4.46 4.65 -3.66
CA GLN A 121 -4.73 5.49 -4.83
C GLN A 121 -3.57 5.49 -5.82
N ALA A 122 -2.33 5.60 -5.33
CA ALA A 122 -1.14 5.52 -6.16
C ALA A 122 -1.04 4.16 -6.86
N LYS A 123 -1.36 3.06 -6.15
CA LYS A 123 -1.39 1.70 -6.69
C LYS A 123 -2.46 1.53 -7.77
N VAL A 124 -3.67 2.03 -7.53
CA VAL A 124 -4.76 2.03 -8.52
C VAL A 124 -4.36 2.80 -9.78
N ASN A 125 -3.80 4.00 -9.64
CA ASN A 125 -3.35 4.81 -10.77
C ASN A 125 -2.25 4.12 -11.59
N ALA A 126 -1.28 3.49 -10.90
CA ALA A 126 -0.22 2.74 -11.55
C ALA A 126 -0.79 1.56 -12.36
N LEU A 127 -1.74 0.81 -11.79
CA LEU A 127 -2.38 -0.33 -12.45
C LEU A 127 -3.21 0.07 -13.66
N TYR A 128 -3.97 1.17 -13.58
CA TYR A 128 -4.66 1.71 -14.75
C TYR A 128 -3.70 2.09 -15.88
N GLY A 129 -2.53 2.65 -15.55
CA GLY A 129 -1.49 2.96 -16.53
C GLY A 129 -0.89 1.73 -17.24
N PHE A 130 -1.05 0.52 -16.69
CA PHE A 130 -0.63 -0.73 -17.33
C PHE A 130 -1.67 -1.29 -18.31
N HIS A 131 -2.95 -0.93 -18.16
CA HIS A 131 -4.02 -1.50 -18.96
C HIS A 131 -4.31 -0.66 -20.20
N ARG A 132 -4.64 -1.34 -21.30
CA ARG A 132 -4.92 -0.69 -22.58
C ARG A 132 -6.34 -0.10 -22.57
N GLU A 133 -6.46 1.10 -23.14
CA GLU A 133 -7.73 1.76 -23.44
C GLU A 133 -7.97 1.82 -24.96
N PRO A 134 -8.33 0.68 -25.61
CA PRO A 134 -8.53 0.64 -27.06
C PRO A 134 -9.69 1.51 -27.55
N THR A 135 -10.63 1.85 -26.66
CA THR A 135 -11.65 2.86 -26.87
C THR A 135 -11.73 3.72 -25.62
N LYS A 136 -11.87 5.03 -25.79
CA LYS A 136 -11.94 6.00 -24.69
C LYS A 136 -12.94 5.51 -23.62
N ASN A 137 -12.48 5.33 -22.39
CA ASN A 137 -13.25 4.86 -21.22
C ASN A 137 -13.64 3.37 -21.18
N ILE A 138 -13.06 2.51 -22.02
CA ILE A 138 -13.23 1.05 -21.91
C ILE A 138 -11.87 0.41 -21.66
N ILE A 139 -11.72 -0.21 -20.50
CA ILE A 139 -10.52 -0.96 -20.12
C ILE A 139 -10.72 -2.42 -20.54
N GLU A 140 -9.83 -2.93 -21.38
CA GLU A 140 -9.85 -4.33 -21.82
C GLU A 140 -8.85 -5.15 -20.98
N PHE A 141 -9.34 -6.23 -20.36
CA PHE A 141 -8.49 -7.19 -19.65
C PHE A 141 -8.39 -8.48 -20.47
N ARG A 142 -7.16 -8.98 -20.67
CA ARG A 142 -6.92 -10.26 -21.35
C ARG A 142 -6.61 -11.35 -20.34
N SER A 143 -6.57 -12.60 -20.80
CA SER A 143 -6.30 -13.77 -19.96
C SER A 143 -4.97 -13.71 -19.19
N GLY A 144 -3.97 -12.99 -19.71
CA GLY A 144 -2.69 -12.76 -19.02
C GLY A 144 -2.73 -11.70 -17.91
N ASP A 145 -3.79 -10.87 -17.87
CA ASP A 145 -3.89 -9.72 -16.95
C ASP A 145 -4.61 -10.07 -15.65
N ILE A 146 -5.02 -11.33 -15.45
CA ILE A 146 -5.94 -11.71 -14.36
C ILE A 146 -5.42 -11.33 -12.97
N ALA A 147 -4.12 -11.46 -12.72
CA ALA A 147 -3.52 -11.07 -11.44
C ALA A 147 -3.59 -9.54 -11.24
N SER A 148 -3.26 -8.77 -12.28
CA SER A 148 -3.34 -7.30 -12.25
C SER A 148 -4.78 -6.80 -12.12
N PHE A 149 -5.75 -7.48 -12.75
CA PHE A 149 -7.17 -7.22 -12.59
C PHE A 149 -7.61 -7.43 -11.14
N TRP A 150 -7.29 -8.58 -10.54
CA TRP A 150 -7.67 -8.87 -9.16
C TRP A 150 -7.01 -7.91 -8.17
N LEU A 151 -5.78 -7.49 -8.43
CA LEU A 151 -5.11 -6.49 -7.62
C LEU A 151 -5.77 -5.12 -7.73
N LEU A 152 -6.08 -4.67 -8.96
CA LEU A 152 -6.77 -3.42 -9.22
C LEU A 152 -8.16 -3.42 -8.57
N HIS A 153 -8.89 -4.52 -8.69
CA HIS A 153 -10.17 -4.74 -8.03
C HIS A 153 -10.04 -4.61 -6.50
N THR A 154 -9.10 -5.34 -5.91
CA THR A 154 -8.81 -5.34 -4.46
C THR A 154 -8.47 -3.93 -3.97
N ALA A 155 -7.54 -3.24 -4.63
CA ALA A 155 -7.10 -1.91 -4.26
C ALA A 155 -8.22 -0.86 -4.41
N SER A 156 -9.00 -0.93 -5.50
CA SER A 156 -10.13 -0.01 -5.73
C SER A 156 -11.24 -0.19 -4.70
N ALA A 157 -11.61 -1.43 -4.40
CA ALA A 157 -12.65 -1.73 -3.41
C ALA A 157 -12.23 -1.27 -2.00
N ALA A 158 -10.99 -1.55 -1.61
CA ALA A 158 -10.46 -1.14 -0.32
C ALA A 158 -10.29 0.37 -0.20
N PHE A 159 -9.85 1.06 -1.26
CA PHE A 159 -9.80 2.52 -1.29
C PHE A 159 -11.18 3.11 -0.96
N ALA A 160 -12.24 2.62 -1.62
CA ALA A 160 -13.59 3.13 -1.41
C ALA A 160 -14.08 2.93 0.04
N SER A 161 -13.88 1.74 0.62
CA SER A 161 -14.32 1.48 2.01
C SER A 161 -13.51 2.26 3.04
N LEU A 162 -12.18 2.33 2.86
CA LEU A 162 -11.29 3.06 3.78
C LEU A 162 -11.47 4.58 3.67
N ALA A 163 -11.73 5.11 2.48
CA ALA A 163 -12.04 6.54 2.28
C ALA A 163 -13.34 6.93 3.02
N HIS A 164 -14.35 6.06 3.04
CA HIS A 164 -15.56 6.29 3.83
C HIS A 164 -15.24 6.39 5.34
N LEU A 165 -14.44 5.46 5.87
CA LEU A 165 -14.02 5.48 7.28
C LEU A 165 -13.18 6.72 7.63
N TYR A 166 -12.36 7.19 6.69
CA TYR A 166 -11.59 8.42 6.87
C TYR A 166 -12.48 9.66 6.91
N GLN A 167 -13.51 9.73 6.05
CA GLN A 167 -14.48 10.83 6.06
C GLN A 167 -15.44 10.80 7.26
N HIS A 168 -15.68 9.61 7.82
CA HIS A 168 -16.54 9.37 8.98
C HIS A 168 -15.70 8.90 10.17
N SER A 169 -14.66 9.66 10.50
CA SER A 169 -13.67 9.30 11.52
C SER A 169 -14.22 9.17 12.94
N ALA A 170 -15.46 9.62 13.18
CA ALA A 170 -16.21 9.39 14.41
C ALA A 170 -16.62 7.91 14.63
N LEU A 171 -16.47 7.05 13.62
CA LEU A 171 -16.78 5.63 13.71
C LEU A 171 -15.78 4.87 14.60
N HIS A 172 -16.26 3.78 15.20
CA HIS A 172 -15.45 2.96 16.10
C HIS A 172 -14.27 2.29 15.39
N PRO A 173 -13.04 2.29 15.97
CA PRO A 173 -11.84 1.77 15.32
C PRO A 173 -11.86 0.27 15.02
N GLU A 174 -12.69 -0.52 15.71
CA GLU A 174 -12.89 -1.94 15.36
C GLU A 174 -13.34 -2.12 13.90
N ARG A 175 -14.19 -1.21 13.37
CA ARG A 175 -14.61 -1.26 11.96
C ARG A 175 -13.44 -1.04 11.01
N LEU A 176 -12.54 -0.13 11.36
CA LEU A 176 -11.29 0.07 10.61
C LEU A 176 -10.44 -1.20 10.67
N PHE A 177 -10.26 -1.79 11.84
CA PHE A 177 -9.50 -3.03 12.00
C PHE A 177 -10.05 -4.16 11.13
N GLN A 178 -11.37 -4.31 11.07
CA GLN A 178 -12.05 -5.29 10.22
C GLN A 178 -11.75 -5.08 8.72
N GLU A 179 -11.83 -3.83 8.23
CA GLU A 179 -11.54 -3.54 6.82
C GLU A 179 -10.05 -3.71 6.50
N LEU A 180 -9.14 -3.39 7.43
CA LEU A 180 -7.71 -3.65 7.28
C LEU A 180 -7.40 -5.15 7.21
N LEU A 181 -8.06 -5.97 8.04
CA LEU A 181 -7.96 -7.44 7.96
C LEU A 181 -8.45 -7.98 6.62
N ARG A 182 -9.60 -7.47 6.14
CA ARG A 182 -10.16 -7.87 4.84
C ARG A 182 -9.17 -7.58 3.71
N LEU A 183 -8.61 -6.36 3.69
CA LEU A 183 -7.61 -5.97 2.69
C LEU A 183 -6.36 -6.85 2.79
N ALA A 184 -5.83 -7.07 4.00
CA ALA A 184 -4.64 -7.90 4.20
C ALA A 184 -4.87 -9.33 3.67
N GLY A 185 -5.98 -9.97 4.06
CA GLY A 185 -6.32 -11.32 3.58
C GLY A 185 -6.45 -11.41 2.06
N GLN A 186 -7.01 -10.38 1.40
CA GLN A 186 -7.09 -10.32 -0.06
C GLN A 186 -5.70 -10.15 -0.69
N LEU A 187 -4.84 -9.28 -0.16
CA LEU A 187 -3.49 -9.08 -0.68
C LEU A 187 -2.57 -10.29 -0.49
N MET A 188 -2.79 -11.10 0.54
CA MET A 188 -2.05 -12.35 0.78
C MET A 188 -2.30 -13.41 -0.30
N THR A 189 -3.30 -13.24 -1.17
CA THR A 189 -3.47 -14.11 -2.35
C THR A 189 -2.34 -13.93 -3.39
N PHE A 190 -1.65 -12.78 -3.36
CA PHE A 190 -0.59 -12.43 -4.30
C PHE A 190 0.83 -12.60 -3.75
N SER A 191 0.96 -12.87 -2.44
CA SER A 191 2.26 -12.98 -1.78
C SER A 191 2.25 -14.09 -0.73
N LYS A 192 3.33 -14.88 -0.69
CA LYS A 192 3.58 -15.89 0.35
C LYS A 192 4.42 -15.35 1.51
N GLY A 193 4.66 -14.03 1.57
CA GLY A 193 5.47 -13.42 2.62
C GLY A 193 4.85 -13.51 4.03
N TYR A 194 3.53 -13.72 4.09
CA TYR A 194 2.76 -13.86 5.32
C TYR A 194 1.78 -15.03 5.21
N ALA A 195 1.48 -15.68 6.33
CA ALA A 195 0.44 -16.69 6.49
C ALA A 195 -0.79 -16.12 7.20
N LEU A 196 -1.98 -16.67 6.97
CA LEU A 196 -3.22 -16.15 7.58
C LEU A 196 -3.18 -16.14 9.12
N SER A 197 -2.37 -17.00 9.74
CA SER A 197 -2.12 -17.02 11.18
C SER A 197 -1.33 -15.81 11.70
N ASP A 198 -0.70 -15.04 10.81
CA ASP A 198 0.06 -13.83 11.17
C ASP A 198 -0.85 -12.60 11.38
N LEU A 199 -2.13 -12.69 10.98
CA LEU A 199 -3.10 -11.63 11.17
C LEU A 199 -3.45 -11.47 12.65
N PRO A 200 -3.28 -10.29 13.25
CA PRO A 200 -3.53 -10.08 14.67
C PRO A 200 -5.03 -10.08 15.01
N ALA A 201 -5.36 -10.47 16.24
CA ALA A 201 -6.69 -10.31 16.81
C ALA A 201 -6.88 -8.88 17.34
N TYR A 202 -8.10 -8.35 17.22
CA TYR A 202 -8.44 -7.04 17.79
C TYR A 202 -8.52 -7.12 19.32
N ARG A 203 -7.83 -6.20 20.00
CA ARG A 203 -7.88 -6.02 21.45
C ARG A 203 -8.15 -4.56 21.77
N HIS A 204 -9.38 -4.23 22.19
CA HIS A 204 -9.78 -2.84 22.39
C HIS A 204 -9.09 -2.17 23.59
N ASP A 205 -8.76 -2.95 24.61
CA ASP A 205 -8.04 -2.53 25.82
C ASP A 205 -6.59 -2.11 25.54
N ASP A 206 -5.99 -2.66 24.47
CA ASP A 206 -4.65 -2.36 24.00
C ASP A 206 -4.58 -2.46 22.46
N PRO A 207 -5.14 -1.49 21.72
CA PRO A 207 -5.34 -1.62 20.28
C PRO A 207 -4.06 -1.38 19.47
N GLY A 208 -3.08 -0.66 20.03
CA GLY A 208 -1.87 -0.23 19.34
C GLY A 208 -1.06 -1.37 18.68
N PRO A 209 -0.71 -2.44 19.40
CA PRO A 209 0.07 -3.54 18.83
C PRO A 209 -0.60 -4.21 17.61
N GLY A 210 -1.92 -4.43 17.69
CA GLY A 210 -2.67 -5.05 16.59
C GLY A 210 -2.68 -4.16 15.34
N PHE A 211 -2.97 -2.88 15.49
CA PHE A 211 -2.94 -1.93 14.37
C PHE A 211 -1.54 -1.75 13.78
N ALA A 212 -0.51 -1.69 14.63
CA ALA A 212 0.88 -1.58 14.17
C ALA A 212 1.29 -2.80 13.33
N ARG A 213 0.95 -4.02 13.79
CA ARG A 213 1.23 -5.24 13.05
C ARG A 213 0.51 -5.28 11.69
N LEU A 214 -0.77 -4.88 11.64
CA LEU A 214 -1.51 -4.81 10.38
C LEU A 214 -0.93 -3.76 9.42
N ASP A 215 -0.56 -2.59 9.91
CA ASP A 215 0.05 -1.54 9.08
C ASP A 215 1.34 -2.04 8.41
N THR A 216 2.21 -2.72 9.15
CA THR A 216 3.42 -3.35 8.58
C THR A 216 3.08 -4.39 7.51
N ILE A 217 2.19 -5.34 7.81
CA ILE A 217 1.78 -6.39 6.85
C ILE A 217 1.23 -5.75 5.57
N LEU A 218 0.36 -4.74 5.69
CA LEU A 218 -0.26 -4.08 4.55
C LEU A 218 0.74 -3.32 3.69
N ARG A 219 1.70 -2.60 4.30
CA ARG A 219 2.76 -1.89 3.56
C ARG A 219 3.60 -2.87 2.75
N ASP A 220 4.09 -3.93 3.39
CA ASP A 220 4.93 -4.94 2.73
C ASP A 220 4.19 -5.63 1.57
N LEU A 221 2.92 -5.99 1.80
CA LEU A 221 2.08 -6.59 0.76
C LEU A 221 1.83 -5.62 -0.40
N LEU A 222 1.51 -4.35 -0.13
CA LEU A 222 1.30 -3.36 -1.18
C LEU A 222 2.57 -3.08 -1.99
N GLU A 223 3.75 -3.08 -1.37
CA GLU A 223 5.03 -2.96 -2.05
C GLU A 223 5.32 -4.17 -2.94
N THR A 224 5.19 -5.38 -2.39
CA THR A 224 5.54 -6.64 -3.08
C THR A 224 4.68 -6.89 -4.31
N VAL A 225 3.40 -6.55 -4.24
CA VAL A 225 2.40 -6.97 -5.23
C VAL A 225 2.42 -6.10 -6.51
N ILE A 226 3.18 -5.00 -6.52
CA ILE A 226 3.61 -4.30 -7.75
C ILE A 226 5.14 -4.35 -7.89
N SER A 227 5.74 -5.51 -7.69
CA SER A 227 7.00 -5.76 -8.36
C SER A 227 6.68 -6.04 -9.82
N THR A 228 6.59 -4.98 -10.62
CA THR A 228 6.72 -5.03 -12.08
C THR A 228 8.15 -5.46 -12.38
N ARG A 229 8.44 -6.73 -12.12
CA ARG A 229 9.65 -7.42 -12.62
C ARG A 229 9.69 -7.42 -14.13
N TYR A 230 8.64 -6.94 -14.80
CA TYR A 230 8.70 -6.57 -16.20
C TYR A 230 7.84 -5.34 -16.48
N PHE A 231 8.16 -4.64 -17.56
CA PHE A 231 7.30 -3.63 -18.17
C PHE A 231 7.40 -3.73 -19.70
N ALA A 232 6.29 -3.45 -20.39
CA ALA A 232 6.27 -3.38 -21.85
C ALA A 232 6.85 -2.05 -22.33
N ILE A 233 7.62 -2.10 -23.41
CA ILE A 233 8.14 -0.95 -24.13
C ILE A 233 7.32 -0.81 -25.40
N ALA A 234 6.59 0.29 -25.52
CA ALA A 234 5.79 0.58 -26.69
C ALA A 234 6.70 0.64 -27.92
N LEU A 235 6.32 -0.10 -28.96
CA LEU A 235 6.98 -0.09 -30.26
C LEU A 235 6.14 0.72 -31.24
N GLU A 236 6.73 1.77 -31.79
CA GLU A 236 6.12 2.60 -32.83
C GLU A 236 6.77 2.28 -34.18
N GLU A 237 5.97 1.96 -35.20
CA GLU A 237 6.49 1.81 -36.56
C GLU A 237 6.80 3.19 -37.15
N VAL A 238 8.07 3.59 -37.08
CA VAL A 238 8.52 4.92 -37.53
C VAL A 238 8.66 5.01 -39.05
N ARG A 239 8.83 3.86 -39.71
CA ARG A 239 8.85 3.68 -41.17
C ARG A 239 8.64 2.20 -41.50
N PRO A 240 8.26 1.83 -42.74
CA PRO A 240 7.89 0.46 -43.08
C PRO A 240 8.95 -0.55 -42.62
N SER A 241 8.54 -1.56 -41.83
CA SER A 241 9.40 -2.61 -41.29
C SER A 241 10.38 -2.18 -40.17
N PHE A 242 10.33 -0.94 -39.67
CA PHE A 242 11.21 -0.45 -38.60
C PHE A 242 10.39 0.03 -37.41
N HIS A 243 10.57 -0.64 -36.28
CA HIS A 243 9.84 -0.39 -35.04
C HIS A 243 10.79 0.17 -33.98
N ALA A 244 10.48 1.35 -33.46
CA ALA A 244 11.27 2.05 -32.45
C ALA A 244 10.66 1.88 -31.06
N GLY A 245 11.47 1.52 -30.07
CA GLY A 245 11.09 1.49 -28.66
C GLY A 245 12.04 2.34 -27.81
N ARG A 246 11.49 3.29 -27.04
CA ARG A 246 12.29 4.15 -26.16
C ARG A 246 12.65 3.42 -24.87
N LEU A 247 13.94 3.36 -24.56
CA LEU A 247 14.48 2.73 -23.36
C LEU A 247 14.63 3.82 -22.27
N ASP A 248 13.66 3.93 -21.36
CA ASP A 248 13.70 4.90 -20.27
C ASP A 248 14.78 4.53 -19.24
N SER A 249 15.87 5.32 -19.18
CA SER A 249 16.99 5.06 -18.28
C SER A 249 16.63 5.13 -16.79
N GLY A 250 15.52 5.80 -16.44
CA GLY A 250 15.05 5.81 -15.05
C GLY A 250 14.53 4.45 -14.58
N LYS A 251 14.24 3.53 -15.51
CA LYS A 251 13.64 2.22 -15.25
C LYS A 251 14.52 1.04 -15.66
N ILE A 252 15.65 1.30 -16.30
CA ILE A 252 16.53 0.29 -16.90
C ILE A 252 17.91 0.40 -16.27
N ASP A 253 18.40 -0.72 -15.74
CA ASP A 253 19.72 -0.88 -15.16
C ASP A 253 20.55 -1.95 -15.91
N ASP A 254 21.75 -2.24 -15.41
CA ASP A 254 22.67 -3.24 -15.94
C ASP A 254 22.16 -4.69 -15.81
N LYS A 255 21.15 -4.93 -14.95
CA LYS A 255 20.54 -6.24 -14.72
C LYS A 255 19.26 -6.45 -15.53
N THR A 256 18.76 -5.40 -16.17
CA THR A 256 17.54 -5.44 -16.97
C THR A 256 17.74 -6.31 -18.22
N MET A 257 16.87 -7.30 -18.38
CA MET A 257 16.89 -8.24 -19.51
C MET A 257 15.77 -7.92 -20.49
N PHE A 258 16.09 -7.84 -21.79
CA PHE A 258 15.09 -7.57 -22.82
C PHE A 258 14.63 -8.83 -23.52
N TYR A 259 13.34 -8.90 -23.80
CA TYR A 259 12.68 -9.95 -24.56
C TYR A 259 11.79 -9.31 -25.61
N ILE A 260 11.68 -9.94 -26.78
CA ILE A 260 10.64 -9.63 -27.76
C ILE A 260 9.67 -10.79 -27.85
N ALA A 261 8.38 -10.50 -27.69
CA ALA A 261 7.30 -11.41 -28.03
C ALA A 261 6.90 -11.16 -29.49
N VAL A 262 6.87 -12.23 -30.28
CA VAL A 262 6.53 -12.20 -31.69
C VAL A 262 5.38 -13.17 -31.96
N SER A 263 4.34 -12.69 -32.61
CA SER A 263 3.21 -13.50 -33.09
C SER A 263 2.94 -13.14 -34.54
N ALA A 264 2.57 -14.12 -35.37
CA ALA A 264 2.26 -13.94 -36.77
C ALA A 264 1.37 -15.09 -37.27
N ASP A 265 0.71 -14.90 -38.41
CA ASP A 265 -0.04 -15.96 -39.09
C ASP A 265 0.92 -16.91 -39.83
N MET A 266 1.71 -17.66 -39.07
CA MET A 266 2.63 -18.68 -39.56
C MET A 266 2.93 -19.75 -38.50
N PRO A 267 3.38 -20.96 -38.89
CA PRO A 267 3.74 -22.00 -37.94
C PRO A 267 4.83 -21.56 -36.95
N THR A 268 4.65 -21.89 -35.68
CA THR A 268 5.59 -21.55 -34.59
C THR A 268 7.03 -21.98 -34.90
N ALA A 269 7.23 -23.17 -35.50
CA ALA A 269 8.55 -23.66 -35.86
C ALA A 269 9.25 -22.76 -36.90
N GLU A 270 8.51 -22.27 -37.90
CA GLU A 270 9.05 -21.34 -38.90
C GLU A 270 9.35 -19.98 -38.28
N LEU A 271 8.53 -19.51 -37.34
CA LEU A 271 8.76 -18.24 -36.64
C LEU A 271 10.03 -18.30 -35.77
N VAL A 272 10.27 -19.42 -35.09
CA VAL A 272 11.45 -19.66 -34.25
C VAL A 272 12.75 -19.62 -35.07
N GLU A 273 12.73 -20.09 -36.31
CA GLU A 273 13.88 -20.02 -37.22
C GLU A 273 14.01 -18.66 -37.90
N ALA A 274 12.88 -18.07 -38.33
CA ALA A 274 12.86 -16.83 -39.09
C ALA A 274 13.28 -15.61 -38.27
N VAL A 275 12.86 -15.51 -37.01
CA VAL A 275 13.10 -14.30 -36.20
C VAL A 275 14.61 -14.06 -35.97
N PRO A 276 15.40 -15.00 -35.42
CA PRO A 276 16.83 -14.79 -35.20
C PRO A 276 17.62 -14.55 -36.51
N ALA A 277 17.17 -15.12 -37.62
CA ALA A 277 17.85 -15.01 -38.91
C ALA A 277 17.55 -13.68 -39.62
N ARG A 278 16.28 -13.26 -39.62
CA ARG A 278 15.78 -12.16 -40.47
C ARG A 278 15.64 -10.84 -39.74
N PHE A 279 15.38 -10.85 -38.44
CA PHE A 279 15.18 -9.61 -37.68
C PHE A 279 16.53 -8.99 -37.34
N LYS A 280 16.59 -7.66 -37.30
CA LYS A 280 17.79 -6.93 -36.87
C LYS A 280 17.42 -6.00 -35.74
N VAL A 281 18.18 -6.08 -34.65
CA VAL A 281 17.96 -5.27 -33.45
C VAL A 281 19.23 -4.51 -33.12
N GLY A 282 19.10 -3.26 -32.67
CA GLY A 282 20.23 -2.43 -32.24
C GLY A 282 19.81 -0.98 -32.02
N ALA A 283 20.81 -0.09 -31.89
CA ALA A 283 20.56 1.35 -31.91
C ALA A 283 20.02 1.78 -33.30
N PRO A 284 19.19 2.85 -33.39
CA PRO A 284 18.63 3.31 -34.66
C PRO A 284 19.65 3.43 -35.80
N ASP A 285 20.77 4.13 -35.56
CA ASP A 285 21.83 4.35 -36.56
C ASP A 285 22.59 3.08 -36.96
N ASP A 286 22.61 2.06 -36.10
CA ASP A 286 23.25 0.77 -36.37
C ASP A 286 22.34 -0.08 -37.27
N VAL A 287 21.04 -0.17 -36.96
CA VAL A 287 20.11 -1.06 -37.69
C VAL A 287 20.00 -0.70 -39.16
N ASP A 288 20.01 0.58 -39.52
CA ASP A 288 20.08 1.04 -40.92
C ASP A 288 21.26 0.40 -41.67
N LYS A 289 22.46 0.48 -41.08
CA LYS A 289 23.69 -0.05 -41.68
C LYS A 289 23.66 -1.57 -41.72
N LEU A 290 23.15 -2.22 -40.67
CA LEU A 290 23.05 -3.68 -40.57
C LEU A 290 22.14 -4.26 -41.66
N VAL A 291 21.02 -3.60 -41.95
CA VAL A 291 20.10 -4.02 -43.03
C VAL A 291 20.75 -3.87 -44.40
N LEU A 292 21.42 -2.73 -44.66
CA LEU A 292 22.10 -2.49 -45.94
C LEU A 292 23.29 -3.41 -46.20
N SER A 293 24.01 -3.80 -45.14
CA SER A 293 25.22 -4.64 -45.22
C SER A 293 24.97 -6.12 -44.95
N ALA A 294 23.71 -6.52 -44.72
CA ALA A 294 23.31 -7.87 -44.33
C ALA A 294 24.06 -8.42 -43.10
N MET A 295 24.50 -7.54 -42.21
CA MET A 295 25.24 -7.89 -41.00
C MET A 295 24.30 -8.28 -39.86
N PRO A 296 24.74 -9.11 -38.90
CA PRO A 296 23.95 -9.46 -37.72
C PRO A 296 23.82 -8.27 -36.75
N GLY A 297 22.63 -8.11 -36.15
CA GLY A 297 22.38 -7.16 -35.07
C GLY A 297 22.65 -7.75 -33.69
N VAL A 298 22.06 -7.14 -32.66
CA VAL A 298 21.92 -7.75 -31.33
C VAL A 298 21.26 -9.12 -31.51
N ARG A 299 21.89 -10.17 -30.98
CA ARG A 299 21.45 -11.54 -31.19
C ARG A 299 20.14 -11.79 -30.44
N LEU A 300 19.16 -12.31 -31.16
CA LEU A 300 17.91 -12.82 -30.61
C LEU A 300 18.04 -14.33 -30.38
N VAL A 301 17.73 -14.79 -29.17
CA VAL A 301 17.79 -16.20 -28.79
C VAL A 301 16.39 -16.66 -28.44
N TYR A 302 15.90 -17.72 -29.09
CA TYR A 302 14.58 -18.28 -28.78
C TYR A 302 14.52 -18.80 -27.34
N THR A 303 13.50 -18.38 -26.62
CA THR A 303 13.32 -18.64 -25.19
C THR A 303 11.95 -19.26 -24.95
N PRO A 304 11.83 -20.60 -25.04
CA PRO A 304 10.55 -21.29 -24.85
C PRO A 304 10.01 -21.20 -23.42
N GLN A 305 10.89 -20.97 -22.44
CA GLN A 305 10.53 -20.70 -21.05
C GLN A 305 11.04 -19.33 -20.63
N VAL A 306 10.14 -18.36 -20.65
CA VAL A 306 10.41 -17.00 -20.15
C VAL A 306 10.40 -16.96 -18.62
N PRO A 307 11.05 -15.96 -17.99
CA PRO A 307 10.93 -15.73 -16.56
C PRO A 307 9.45 -15.66 -16.12
N PRO A 308 9.09 -16.15 -14.93
CA PRO A 308 7.70 -16.12 -14.44
C PRO A 308 7.06 -14.73 -14.39
N ALA A 309 7.89 -13.68 -14.42
CA ALA A 309 7.44 -12.30 -14.53
C ALA A 309 6.70 -12.02 -15.85
N ILE A 310 7.14 -12.62 -16.98
CA ILE A 310 6.56 -12.33 -18.29
C ILE A 310 5.27 -13.16 -18.50
N PRO A 311 4.11 -12.54 -18.78
CA PRO A 311 2.90 -13.27 -19.11
C PRO A 311 3.03 -13.95 -20.48
N VAL A 312 2.84 -15.27 -20.51
CA VAL A 312 2.89 -16.07 -21.75
C VAL A 312 1.58 -15.92 -22.52
N ARG A 313 1.67 -15.49 -23.77
CA ARG A 313 0.53 -15.31 -24.68
C ARG A 313 0.41 -16.53 -25.60
N PRO A 314 -0.78 -17.12 -25.77
CA PRO A 314 -1.00 -18.17 -26.76
C PRO A 314 -0.59 -17.70 -28.16
N GLY A 315 0.17 -18.52 -28.89
CA GLY A 315 0.63 -18.22 -30.26
C GLY A 315 1.87 -17.31 -30.34
N ALA A 316 2.31 -16.68 -29.25
CA ALA A 316 3.52 -15.88 -29.23
C ALA A 316 4.78 -16.72 -28.99
N CYS A 317 5.84 -16.45 -29.75
CA CYS A 317 7.19 -16.91 -29.48
C CYS A 317 7.99 -15.80 -28.80
N TYR A 318 8.82 -16.16 -27.83
CA TYR A 318 9.62 -15.22 -27.06
C TYR A 318 11.09 -15.37 -27.42
N PHE A 319 11.79 -14.25 -27.55
CA PHE A 319 13.21 -14.23 -27.84
C PHE A 319 13.92 -13.26 -26.90
N SER A 320 14.90 -13.74 -26.13
CA SER A 320 15.74 -12.88 -25.32
C SER A 320 16.81 -12.18 -26.16
N PHE A 321 17.13 -10.94 -25.80
CA PHE A 321 18.26 -10.23 -26.37
C PHE A 321 19.52 -10.72 -25.66
N GLU A 322 20.55 -11.10 -26.41
CA GLU A 322 21.83 -11.47 -25.82
C GLU A 322 22.46 -10.21 -25.19
N PRO A 323 22.63 -10.14 -23.85
CA PRO A 323 22.99 -8.91 -23.14
C PRO A 323 24.51 -8.65 -23.18
N ARG A 324 25.13 -8.88 -24.34
CA ARG A 324 26.58 -8.79 -24.54
C ARG A 324 26.90 -8.26 -25.93
N GLY A 325 28.02 -7.55 -26.03
CA GLY A 325 28.57 -7.05 -27.30
C GLY A 325 28.26 -5.59 -27.56
N GLY A 326 29.10 -4.96 -28.38
CA GLY A 326 29.08 -3.49 -28.57
C GLY A 326 27.78 -2.95 -29.17
N LEU A 327 27.03 -3.73 -29.94
CA LEU A 327 25.71 -3.31 -30.46
C LEU A 327 24.66 -3.18 -29.36
N TYR A 328 24.68 -4.08 -28.37
CA TYR A 328 23.77 -4.04 -27.24
C TYR A 328 24.09 -2.84 -26.34
N GLU A 329 25.38 -2.62 -26.05
CA GLU A 329 25.83 -1.45 -25.28
C GLU A 329 25.47 -0.13 -25.94
N ARG A 330 25.66 -0.01 -27.27
CA ARG A 330 25.26 1.18 -28.03
C ARG A 330 23.74 1.39 -28.02
N MET A 331 22.94 0.34 -28.08
CA MET A 331 21.48 0.42 -27.96
C MET A 331 21.06 1.01 -26.60
N LEU A 332 21.69 0.57 -25.50
CA LEU A 332 21.44 1.12 -24.17
C LEU A 332 21.91 2.58 -24.06
N GLN A 333 23.09 2.91 -24.58
CA GLN A 333 23.61 4.28 -24.61
C GLN A 333 22.72 5.23 -25.42
N ALA A 334 22.17 4.76 -26.53
CA ALA A 334 21.23 5.50 -27.36
C ALA A 334 19.83 5.64 -26.73
N GLN A 335 19.57 4.94 -25.61
CA GLN A 335 18.28 4.92 -24.93
C GLN A 335 17.11 4.54 -25.87
N SER A 336 17.40 3.73 -26.89
CA SER A 336 16.46 3.40 -27.95
C SER A 336 16.82 2.08 -28.60
N ALA A 337 15.82 1.21 -28.73
CA ALA A 337 15.89 -0.04 -29.46
C ALA A 337 15.15 0.10 -30.80
N MET A 338 15.84 -0.16 -31.90
CA MET A 338 15.26 -0.26 -33.22
C MET A 338 15.17 -1.73 -33.62
N ILE A 339 14.01 -2.15 -34.09
CA ILE A 339 13.75 -3.52 -34.56
C ILE A 339 13.35 -3.43 -36.02
N TYR A 340 14.19 -3.98 -36.89
CA TYR A 340 13.82 -4.25 -38.26
C TYR A 340 13.15 -5.63 -38.35
N ALA A 341 11.91 -5.65 -38.84
CA ALA A 341 11.15 -6.85 -39.10
C ALA A 341 10.74 -6.88 -40.59
N PRO A 342 11.30 -7.79 -41.40
CA PRO A 342 11.08 -7.78 -42.84
C PRO A 342 9.61 -7.90 -43.22
N SER A 343 9.21 -7.19 -44.27
CA SER A 343 7.89 -7.31 -44.88
C SER A 343 7.61 -8.74 -45.39
N GLY A 344 6.32 -9.09 -45.51
CA GLY A 344 5.87 -10.40 -45.97
C GLY A 344 5.58 -11.43 -44.88
N ILE A 345 5.57 -11.02 -43.60
CA ILE A 345 5.04 -11.82 -42.49
C ILE A 345 3.63 -11.31 -42.20
N ASN A 346 2.62 -12.15 -42.44
CA ASN A 346 1.22 -11.79 -42.26
C ASN A 346 0.87 -11.68 -40.76
N ASP A 347 0.04 -10.68 -40.42
CA ASP A 347 -0.44 -10.40 -39.07
C ASP A 347 0.66 -10.35 -38.00
N LEU A 348 1.83 -9.82 -38.37
CA LEU A 348 2.96 -9.68 -37.47
C LEU A 348 2.65 -8.71 -36.31
N GLN A 349 2.77 -9.20 -35.09
CA GLN A 349 2.68 -8.42 -33.85
C GLN A 349 3.97 -8.53 -33.06
N LEU A 350 4.48 -7.39 -32.62
CA LEU A 350 5.71 -7.26 -31.86
C LEU A 350 5.42 -6.58 -30.52
N GLU A 351 6.03 -7.10 -29.46
CA GLU A 351 6.02 -6.47 -28.15
C GLU A 351 7.40 -6.58 -27.52
N LEU A 352 8.02 -5.44 -27.21
CA LEU A 352 9.29 -5.39 -26.50
C LEU A 352 9.01 -5.35 -25.00
N ILE A 353 9.72 -6.18 -24.25
CA ILE A 353 9.52 -6.40 -22.82
C ILE A 353 10.87 -6.24 -22.13
N ALA A 354 10.93 -5.39 -21.11
CA ALA A 354 12.07 -5.29 -20.21
C ALA A 354 11.73 -5.99 -18.90
N VAL A 355 12.60 -6.86 -18.42
CA VAL A 355 12.48 -7.59 -17.16
C VAL A 355 13.53 -7.06 -16.20
N THR A 356 13.10 -6.44 -15.11
CA THR A 356 13.98 -5.96 -14.03
C THR A 356 14.20 -7.08 -13.01
N SER A 357 15.41 -7.15 -12.46
CA SER A 357 15.82 -8.21 -11.52
C SER A 357 15.18 -8.07 -10.15
#